data_AF-A0A0M4E2M2-F1
#
_entry.id   AF-A0A0M4E2M2-F1
#
_cell.length_a   1.000
_cell.length_b   1.000
_cell.length_c   1.000
_cell.angle_alpha   90.00
_cell.angle_beta   90.00
_cell.angle_gamma   90.00
#
_symmetry.space_group_name_H-M   'P 1'
#
loop_
_entity.id
_entity.type
_entity.pdbx_description
1 polymer ?
#
loop_
_entity_poly.entity_id
_entity_poly.type
_entity_poly.pdbx_seq_one_letter_code
_entity_poly.pdbx_strand_id
1 'polypeptide(L)'
;MEPVRLPDSDLESIEASVRKLLDQSAEQARQLDSLASAPPPADSPFGAFGMPGMSGFAGLPSAAPPEPRPILELEGEEYEDELDSLSDWVDDFLVRVYGAEVTTAAPWCEQWQEHADVVAWLHALWLAYQQHTDPEAGPAGLFVWHRDFLTHAMATVRAAGGPLSACMTDPDRPAHRLLPGPPSSQRTTADEKPEAPDENGELGEADG
;
A
#
# COMPACT_ATOMS: atom_id res chain seq x y z
N MET A 1 19.66 -6.34 -44.36
CA MET A 1 20.45 -5.99 -43.16
C MET A 1 21.75 -6.76 -43.27
N GLU A 2 22.80 -6.07 -43.68
CA GLU A 2 24.09 -6.70 -43.99
C GLU A 2 24.81 -7.01 -42.67
N PRO A 3 25.34 -8.23 -42.46
CA PRO A 3 26.01 -8.58 -41.23
C PRO A 3 27.30 -7.78 -41.11
N VAL A 4 27.41 -6.97 -40.05
CA VAL A 4 28.62 -6.23 -39.71
C VAL A 4 29.73 -7.25 -39.44
N ARG A 5 30.63 -7.43 -40.42
CA ARG A 5 31.84 -8.22 -40.26
C ARG A 5 32.91 -7.37 -39.58
N LEU A 6 33.07 -7.57 -38.28
CA LEU A 6 34.22 -7.05 -37.55
C LEU A 6 35.47 -7.85 -37.96
N PRO A 7 36.63 -7.20 -38.18
CA PRO A 7 37.87 -7.92 -38.41
C PRO A 7 38.23 -8.73 -37.15
N ASP A 8 38.82 -9.92 -37.33
CA ASP A 8 39.06 -10.87 -36.23
C ASP A 8 39.86 -10.27 -35.06
N SER A 9 40.75 -9.31 -35.36
CA SER A 9 41.53 -8.56 -34.36
C SER A 9 40.67 -7.74 -33.39
N ASP A 10 39.54 -7.20 -33.86
CA ASP A 10 38.65 -6.38 -33.03
C ASP A 10 37.80 -7.27 -32.11
N LEU A 11 37.42 -8.46 -32.58
CA LEU A 11 36.72 -9.46 -31.77
C LEU A 11 37.61 -9.99 -30.65
N GLU A 12 38.89 -10.28 -30.94
CA GLU A 12 39.87 -10.68 -29.94
C GLU A 12 40.10 -9.57 -28.89
N SER A 13 40.14 -8.31 -29.31
CA SER A 13 40.29 -7.17 -28.40
C SER A 13 39.05 -6.97 -27.51
N ILE A 14 37.85 -7.19 -28.04
CA ILE A 14 36.60 -7.12 -27.29
C ILE A 14 36.53 -8.28 -26.29
N GLU A 15 36.86 -9.49 -26.71
CA GLU A 15 36.90 -10.66 -25.84
C GLU A 15 37.92 -10.49 -24.70
N ALA A 16 39.11 -9.97 -25.01
CA ALA A 16 40.10 -9.63 -24.00
C ALA A 16 39.59 -8.56 -23.02
N SER A 17 38.84 -7.57 -23.51
CA SER A 17 38.23 -6.53 -22.67
C SER A 17 37.12 -7.09 -21.78
N VAL A 18 36.28 -7.99 -22.29
CA VAL A 18 35.22 -8.66 -21.53
C VAL A 18 35.83 -9.56 -20.45
N ARG A 19 36.84 -10.36 -20.78
CA ARG A 19 37.56 -11.19 -19.79
C ARG A 19 38.17 -10.34 -18.69
N LYS A 20 38.81 -9.22 -19.06
CA LYS A 20 39.37 -8.27 -18.10
C LYS A 20 38.31 -7.64 -17.19
N LEU A 21 37.13 -7.31 -17.73
CA LEU A 21 36.02 -6.77 -16.93
C LEU A 21 35.45 -7.82 -15.96
N LEU A 22 35.34 -9.08 -16.40
CA LEU A 22 34.90 -10.18 -15.54
C LEU A 22 35.91 -10.42 -14.39
N ASP A 23 37.21 -10.39 -14.69
CA ASP A 23 38.27 -10.51 -13.68
C ASP A 23 38.24 -9.33 -12.70
N GLN A 24 38.03 -8.11 -13.19
CA GLN A 24 37.87 -6.91 -12.36
C GLN A 24 36.64 -7.00 -11.46
N SER A 25 35.50 -7.48 -11.99
CA SER A 25 34.28 -7.69 -11.21
C SER A 25 34.49 -8.73 -10.11
N ALA A 26 35.19 -9.83 -10.39
CA ALA A 26 35.48 -10.86 -9.42
C ALA A 26 36.41 -10.35 -8.30
N GLU A 27 37.38 -9.51 -8.65
CA GLU A 27 38.28 -8.89 -7.68
C GLU A 27 37.56 -7.85 -6.81
N GLN A 28 36.67 -7.04 -7.39
CA GLN A 28 35.83 -6.12 -6.63
C GLN A 28 34.92 -6.86 -5.64
N ALA A 29 34.34 -8.01 -6.03
CA ALA A 29 33.54 -8.82 -5.14
C ALA A 29 34.35 -9.34 -3.93
N ARG A 30 35.61 -9.79 -4.16
CA ARG A 30 36.51 -10.20 -3.07
C ARG A 30 36.93 -9.03 -2.18
N GLN A 31 37.16 -7.84 -2.76
CA GLN A 31 37.49 -6.64 -2.00
C GLN A 31 36.31 -6.20 -1.12
N LEU A 32 35.07 -6.25 -1.64
CA LEU A 32 33.88 -5.97 -0.86
C LEU A 32 33.69 -6.98 0.28
N ASP A 33 33.89 -8.26 0.02
CA ASP A 33 33.81 -9.32 1.03
C ASP A 33 34.90 -9.16 2.12
N SER A 34 36.11 -8.79 1.71
CA SER A 34 37.22 -8.48 2.63
C SER A 34 36.96 -7.23 3.46
N LEU A 35 36.34 -6.19 2.90
CA LEU A 35 36.00 -4.96 3.63
C LEU A 35 34.83 -5.21 4.59
N ALA A 36 33.86 -6.02 4.19
CA ALA A 36 32.75 -6.43 5.05
C ALA A 36 33.23 -7.31 6.24
N SER A 37 34.29 -8.10 6.02
CA SER A 37 34.86 -9.00 7.03
C SER A 37 36.00 -8.39 7.85
N ALA A 38 36.52 -7.21 7.50
CA ALA A 38 37.65 -6.59 8.17
C ALA A 38 37.22 -5.97 9.52
N PRO A 39 37.83 -6.38 10.66
CA PRO A 39 37.56 -5.74 11.94
C PRO A 39 38.13 -4.31 11.97
N PRO A 40 37.49 -3.36 12.66
CA PRO A 40 37.91 -1.97 12.66
C PRO A 40 39.30 -1.77 13.30
N PRO A 41 40.10 -0.79 12.83
CA PRO A 41 41.42 -0.50 13.37
C PRO A 41 41.34 0.05 14.80
N ALA A 42 42.27 -0.38 15.66
CA ALA A 42 42.23 -0.21 17.11
C ALA A 42 42.34 1.24 17.63
N ASP A 43 42.68 2.21 16.77
CA ASP A 43 43.05 3.57 17.18
C ASP A 43 42.06 4.67 16.74
N SER A 44 40.79 4.30 16.46
CA SER A 44 39.75 5.28 16.14
C SER A 44 39.21 5.98 17.41
N PRO A 45 39.15 7.32 17.47
CA PRO A 45 38.72 8.07 18.66
C PRO A 45 37.22 7.89 19.01
N PHE A 46 36.48 7.15 18.19
CA PHE A 46 35.10 6.71 18.45
C PHE A 46 35.01 5.37 19.22
N GLY A 47 36.14 4.69 19.50
CA GLY A 47 36.16 3.44 20.27
C GLY A 47 36.08 3.61 21.80
N ALA A 48 36.20 4.83 22.33
CA ALA A 48 36.31 5.10 23.76
C ALA A 48 34.97 5.42 24.47
N PHE A 49 33.90 5.70 23.73
CA PHE A 49 32.54 5.57 24.25
C PHE A 49 32.11 4.11 24.07
N GLY A 50 32.43 3.28 25.07
CA GLY A 50 31.93 1.91 25.11
C GLY A 50 30.41 1.91 25.02
N MET A 51 29.81 1.31 24.01
CA MET A 51 30.08 -0.07 23.56
C MET A 51 30.68 -0.17 22.15
N PRO A 52 31.96 -0.57 22.02
CA PRO A 52 32.65 -0.65 20.74
C PRO A 52 32.47 -2.06 20.18
N GLY A 53 31.40 -2.18 19.40
CA GLY A 53 31.04 -3.26 18.49
C GLY A 53 30.03 -2.69 17.50
N MET A 54 30.28 -1.47 17.01
CA MET A 54 29.43 -0.84 16.01
C MET A 54 29.44 -1.68 14.72
N SER A 55 28.34 -1.63 13.96
CA SER A 55 28.38 -1.94 12.52
C SER A 55 28.33 -3.41 12.10
N GLY A 56 27.58 -4.24 12.82
CA GLY A 56 26.74 -5.23 12.16
C GLY A 56 25.39 -4.60 11.82
N PHE A 57 25.20 -4.01 10.63
CA PHE A 57 23.82 -3.87 10.11
C PHE A 57 23.20 -5.24 9.78
N ALA A 58 23.95 -6.34 9.94
CA ALA A 58 23.50 -7.73 9.97
C ALA A 58 22.69 -8.09 11.25
N GLY A 59 21.87 -7.16 11.72
CA GLY A 59 21.16 -7.28 12.99
C GLY A 59 20.19 -6.13 13.29
N LEU A 60 19.97 -5.18 12.36
CA LEU A 60 18.65 -4.58 12.34
C LEU A 60 17.69 -5.77 12.27
N PRO A 61 16.65 -5.88 13.13
CA PRO A 61 15.56 -6.75 12.77
C PRO A 61 15.25 -6.38 11.33
N SER A 62 15.33 -7.33 10.39
CA SER A 62 14.69 -7.17 9.09
C SER A 62 13.34 -6.60 9.46
N ALA A 63 13.11 -5.31 9.18
CA ALA A 63 11.91 -4.65 9.65
C ALA A 63 10.81 -5.59 9.21
N ALA A 64 10.15 -6.24 10.17
CA ALA A 64 9.15 -7.23 9.84
C ALA A 64 8.23 -6.51 8.85
N PRO A 65 7.89 -7.14 7.70
CA PRO A 65 7.03 -6.50 6.74
C PRO A 65 5.89 -5.85 7.51
N PRO A 66 5.63 -4.54 7.33
CA PRO A 66 4.66 -3.85 8.14
C PRO A 66 3.37 -4.66 8.14
N GLU A 67 2.84 -4.93 9.33
CA GLU A 67 1.63 -5.75 9.44
C GLU A 67 0.52 -5.05 8.64
N PRO A 68 -0.25 -5.80 7.82
CA PRO A 68 -1.28 -5.20 7.00
C PRO A 68 -2.35 -4.58 7.93
N ARG A 69 -2.44 -3.25 7.91
CA ARG A 69 -3.45 -2.48 8.64
C ARG A 69 -4.58 -2.08 7.69
N PRO A 70 -5.84 -2.03 8.17
CA PRO A 70 -6.93 -1.46 7.37
C PRO A 70 -6.62 -0.02 6.96
N ILE A 71 -6.87 0.33 5.69
CA ILE A 71 -6.58 1.68 5.17
C ILE A 71 -7.23 2.81 5.99
N LEU A 72 -8.41 2.58 6.57
CA LEU A 72 -9.12 3.59 7.38
C LEU A 72 -8.46 3.87 8.74
N GLU A 73 -7.46 3.08 9.14
CA GLU A 73 -6.64 3.33 10.35
C GLU A 73 -5.33 4.07 10.03
N LEU A 74 -5.05 4.32 8.75
CA LEU A 74 -3.89 5.08 8.31
C LEU A 74 -4.19 6.59 8.37
N GLU A 75 -3.15 7.40 8.55
CA GLU A 75 -3.29 8.85 8.68
C GLU A 75 -2.27 9.59 7.81
N GLY A 76 -2.64 10.77 7.32
CA GLY A 76 -1.74 11.66 6.57
C GLY A 76 -1.19 11.03 5.29
N GLU A 77 0.12 11.18 5.06
CA GLU A 77 0.83 10.70 3.87
C GLU A 77 0.71 9.17 3.70
N GLU A 78 0.70 8.40 4.80
CA GLU A 78 0.55 6.94 4.72
C GLU A 78 -0.82 6.53 4.16
N TYR A 79 -1.87 7.26 4.50
CA TYR A 79 -3.21 7.04 3.93
C TYR A 79 -3.26 7.40 2.44
N GLU A 80 -2.65 8.52 2.07
CA GLU A 80 -2.62 8.99 0.67
C GLU A 80 -1.86 8.01 -0.22
N ASP A 81 -0.66 7.58 0.19
CA ASP A 81 0.17 6.62 -0.54
C ASP A 81 -0.54 5.25 -0.73
N GLU A 82 -1.22 4.78 0.32
CA GLU A 82 -1.95 3.52 0.28
C GLU A 82 -3.20 3.64 -0.63
N LEU A 83 -3.89 4.78 -0.59
CA LEU A 83 -5.07 5.03 -1.44
C LEU A 83 -4.69 5.17 -2.91
N ASP A 84 -3.55 5.78 -3.22
CA ASP A 84 -3.01 5.88 -4.58
C ASP A 84 -2.65 4.48 -5.11
N SER A 85 -1.92 3.69 -4.32
CA SER A 85 -1.56 2.31 -4.67
C SER A 85 -2.79 1.43 -4.89
N LEU A 86 -3.81 1.58 -4.04
CA LEU A 86 -5.09 0.91 -4.20
C LEU A 86 -5.80 1.37 -5.47
N SER A 87 -5.79 2.67 -5.78
CA SER A 87 -6.46 3.22 -6.96
C SER A 87 -5.85 2.71 -8.25
N ASP A 88 -4.52 2.70 -8.34
CA ASP A 88 -3.81 2.10 -9.48
C ASP A 88 -4.20 0.62 -9.67
N TRP A 89 -4.24 -0.16 -8.59
CA TRP A 89 -4.65 -1.57 -8.68
C TRP A 89 -6.12 -1.74 -9.09
N VAL A 90 -7.02 -0.89 -8.60
CA VAL A 90 -8.44 -0.93 -8.94
C VAL A 90 -8.64 -0.62 -10.43
N ASP A 91 -8.00 0.44 -10.93
CA ASP A 91 -8.20 0.93 -12.29
C ASP A 91 -7.48 0.08 -13.34
N ASP A 92 -6.23 -0.31 -13.08
CA ASP A 92 -5.42 -1.04 -14.06
C ASP A 92 -5.70 -2.54 -14.08
N PHE A 93 -6.15 -3.11 -12.96
CA PHE A 93 -6.39 -4.55 -12.84
C PHE A 93 -7.84 -4.90 -12.52
N LEU A 94 -8.39 -4.47 -11.37
CA LEU A 94 -9.67 -5.00 -10.88
C LEU A 94 -10.82 -4.69 -11.85
N VAL A 95 -11.02 -3.41 -12.18
CA VAL A 95 -12.12 -2.97 -13.05
C VAL A 95 -11.86 -3.42 -14.49
N ARG A 96 -10.61 -3.38 -14.94
CA ARG A 96 -10.24 -3.82 -16.28
C ARG A 96 -10.53 -5.30 -16.54
N VAL A 97 -10.33 -6.16 -15.54
CA VAL A 97 -10.46 -7.62 -15.68
C VAL A 97 -11.84 -8.12 -15.21
N TYR A 98 -12.35 -7.57 -14.10
CA TYR A 98 -13.57 -8.06 -13.42
C TYR A 98 -14.72 -7.04 -13.40
N GLY A 99 -14.52 -5.85 -13.99
CA GLY A 99 -15.56 -4.83 -14.13
C GLY A 99 -16.59 -5.20 -15.20
N ALA A 100 -17.62 -5.94 -14.81
CA ALA A 100 -18.81 -6.11 -15.65
C ALA A 100 -19.46 -4.76 -15.99
N GLU A 101 -20.26 -4.71 -17.07
CA GLU A 101 -20.98 -3.50 -17.50
C GLU A 101 -21.72 -2.80 -16.35
N VAL A 102 -21.69 -1.47 -16.34
CA VAL A 102 -22.40 -0.67 -15.35
C VAL A 102 -23.88 -0.70 -15.67
N THR A 103 -24.68 -1.17 -14.72
CA THR A 103 -26.14 -1.27 -14.85
C THR A 103 -26.80 -0.92 -13.53
N THR A 104 -28.13 -0.82 -13.50
CA THR A 104 -28.89 -0.70 -12.25
C THR A 104 -28.70 -1.89 -11.30
N ALA A 105 -28.34 -3.07 -11.83
CA ALA A 105 -28.04 -4.25 -11.02
C ALA A 105 -26.59 -4.30 -10.53
N ALA A 106 -25.69 -3.57 -11.19
CA ALA A 106 -24.26 -3.53 -10.92
C ALA A 106 -23.72 -2.09 -11.07
N PRO A 107 -24.04 -1.17 -10.15
CA PRO A 107 -23.55 0.19 -10.20
C PRO A 107 -22.02 0.27 -10.06
N TRP A 108 -21.47 1.42 -10.44
CA TRP A 108 -20.08 1.81 -10.18
C TRP A 108 -20.01 3.31 -9.87
N CYS A 109 -18.90 3.79 -9.32
CA CYS A 109 -18.67 5.21 -9.13
C CYS A 109 -17.24 5.55 -9.57
N GLU A 110 -17.09 6.59 -10.38
CA GLU A 110 -15.77 7.09 -10.80
C GLU A 110 -15.04 7.80 -9.65
N GLN A 111 -15.78 8.22 -8.62
CA GLN A 111 -15.27 8.83 -7.40
C GLN A 111 -15.46 7.87 -6.20
N TRP A 112 -15.24 6.57 -6.41
CA TRP A 112 -15.45 5.55 -5.37
C TRP A 112 -14.59 5.79 -4.12
N GLN A 113 -13.49 6.53 -4.24
CA GLN A 113 -12.61 6.91 -3.14
C GLN A 113 -13.32 7.79 -2.09
N GLU A 114 -14.39 8.50 -2.48
CA GLU A 114 -15.21 9.28 -1.53
C GLU A 114 -16.14 8.37 -0.68
N HIS A 115 -16.26 7.09 -1.03
CA HIS A 115 -17.07 6.11 -0.31
C HIS A 115 -16.19 5.28 0.63
N ALA A 116 -16.09 5.69 1.91
CA ALA A 116 -15.22 5.04 2.89
C ALA A 116 -15.48 3.53 3.06
N ASP A 117 -16.73 3.09 2.92
CA ASP A 117 -17.09 1.67 2.95
C ASP A 117 -16.59 0.90 1.72
N VAL A 118 -16.67 1.50 0.54
CA VAL A 118 -16.11 0.94 -0.70
C VAL A 118 -14.59 0.88 -0.61
N VAL A 119 -13.94 1.95 -0.14
CA VAL A 119 -12.49 1.98 0.10
C VAL A 119 -12.07 0.83 1.02
N ALA A 120 -12.78 0.62 2.14
CA ALA A 120 -12.50 -0.49 3.05
C ALA A 120 -12.67 -1.87 2.39
N TRP A 121 -13.73 -2.09 1.61
CA TRP A 121 -13.97 -3.35 0.91
C TRP A 121 -12.91 -3.64 -0.16
N LEU A 122 -12.56 -2.62 -0.96
CA LEU A 122 -11.58 -2.77 -2.04
C LEU A 122 -10.16 -2.95 -1.48
N HIS A 123 -9.81 -2.24 -0.41
CA HIS A 123 -8.53 -2.41 0.27
C HIS A 123 -8.39 -3.82 0.85
N ALA A 124 -9.39 -4.32 1.57
CA ALA A 124 -9.38 -5.68 2.09
C ALA A 124 -9.29 -6.74 0.96
N LEU A 125 -9.97 -6.52 -0.17
CA LEU A 125 -9.88 -7.38 -1.34
C LEU A 125 -8.46 -7.37 -1.95
N TRP A 126 -7.83 -6.20 -2.01
CA TRP A 126 -6.47 -6.03 -2.51
C TRP A 126 -5.43 -6.71 -1.60
N LEU A 127 -5.54 -6.56 -0.28
CA LEU A 127 -4.70 -7.29 0.67
C LEU A 127 -4.85 -8.80 0.53
N ALA A 128 -6.09 -9.29 0.38
CA ALA A 128 -6.35 -10.70 0.12
C ALA A 128 -5.74 -11.16 -1.21
N TYR A 129 -5.77 -10.32 -2.26
CA TYR A 129 -5.12 -10.61 -3.54
C TYR A 129 -3.61 -10.78 -3.38
N GLN A 130 -2.96 -9.87 -2.65
CA GLN A 130 -1.52 -9.95 -2.39
C GLN A 130 -1.16 -11.26 -1.66
N GLN A 131 -1.89 -11.61 -0.59
CA GLN A 131 -1.67 -12.87 0.14
C GLN A 131 -1.81 -14.12 -0.75
N HIS A 132 -2.76 -14.13 -1.69
CA HIS A 132 -3.06 -15.31 -2.50
C HIS A 132 -2.32 -15.37 -3.83
N THR A 133 -1.58 -14.31 -4.17
CA THR A 133 -0.63 -14.28 -5.28
C THR A 133 0.81 -14.46 -4.81
N ASP A 134 1.04 -14.43 -3.49
CA ASP A 134 2.33 -14.79 -2.90
C ASP A 134 2.77 -16.21 -3.32
N PRO A 135 4.08 -16.42 -3.61
CA PRO A 135 4.59 -17.74 -3.99
C PRO A 135 4.26 -18.87 -3.00
N GLU A 136 4.15 -18.56 -1.71
CA GLU A 136 3.85 -19.54 -0.66
C GLU A 136 2.37 -19.94 -0.61
N ALA A 137 1.47 -19.21 -1.29
CA ALA A 137 0.06 -19.58 -1.40
C ALA A 137 -0.17 -20.85 -2.25
N GLY A 138 0.83 -21.24 -3.05
CA GLY A 138 0.78 -22.40 -3.92
C GLY A 138 -0.11 -22.21 -5.16
N PRO A 139 -0.16 -23.22 -6.06
CA PRO A 139 -0.77 -23.08 -7.39
C PRO A 139 -2.29 -22.88 -7.37
N ALA A 140 -2.96 -23.18 -6.25
CA ALA A 140 -4.40 -22.98 -6.09
C ALA A 140 -4.74 -21.61 -5.48
N GLY A 141 -3.76 -20.83 -5.01
CA GLY A 141 -3.96 -19.58 -4.26
C GLY A 141 -4.90 -18.61 -4.98
N LEU A 142 -4.64 -18.36 -6.27
CA LEU A 142 -5.46 -17.45 -7.05
C LEU A 142 -6.92 -17.93 -7.20
N PHE A 143 -7.17 -19.24 -7.33
CA PHE A 143 -8.53 -19.76 -7.42
C PHE A 143 -9.27 -19.65 -6.08
N VAL A 144 -8.55 -19.81 -4.96
CA VAL A 144 -9.09 -19.55 -3.61
C VAL A 144 -9.45 -18.06 -3.47
N TRP A 145 -8.59 -17.15 -3.93
CA TRP A 145 -8.89 -15.72 -3.92
C TRP A 145 -10.18 -15.36 -4.66
N HIS A 146 -10.37 -15.94 -5.86
CA HIS A 146 -11.58 -15.74 -6.65
C HIS A 146 -12.85 -16.20 -5.91
N ARG A 147 -12.79 -17.41 -5.34
CA ARG A 147 -13.92 -18.07 -4.70
C ARG A 147 -14.33 -17.37 -3.40
N ASP A 148 -13.34 -17.04 -2.56
CA ASP A 148 -13.60 -16.63 -1.18
C ASP A 148 -13.67 -15.11 -1.01
N PHE A 149 -12.99 -14.34 -1.86
CA PHE A 149 -12.85 -12.90 -1.67
C PHE A 149 -13.42 -12.09 -2.82
N LEU A 150 -12.92 -12.27 -4.04
CA LEU A 150 -13.32 -11.46 -5.20
C LEU A 150 -14.83 -11.51 -5.45
N THR A 151 -15.40 -12.71 -5.54
CA THR A 151 -16.82 -12.88 -5.85
C THR A 151 -17.70 -12.22 -4.78
N HIS A 152 -17.32 -12.36 -3.51
CA HIS A 152 -18.06 -11.80 -2.39
C HIS A 152 -17.96 -10.27 -2.33
N ALA A 153 -16.75 -9.72 -2.46
CA ALA A 153 -16.51 -8.28 -2.41
C ALA A 153 -17.21 -7.56 -3.57
N MET A 154 -17.08 -8.07 -4.80
CA MET A 154 -17.72 -7.46 -5.98
C MET A 154 -19.24 -7.56 -5.92
N ALA A 155 -19.79 -8.66 -5.41
CA ALA A 155 -21.24 -8.80 -5.20
C ALA A 155 -21.78 -7.81 -4.15
N THR A 156 -20.96 -7.44 -3.15
CA THR A 156 -21.34 -6.48 -2.10
C THR A 156 -21.21 -5.04 -2.60
N VAL A 157 -20.03 -4.64 -3.09
CA VAL A 157 -19.73 -3.27 -3.53
C VAL A 157 -20.65 -2.84 -4.67
N ARG A 158 -20.89 -3.74 -5.62
CA ARG A 158 -21.73 -3.48 -6.80
C ARG A 158 -23.14 -4.05 -6.66
N ALA A 159 -23.64 -4.30 -5.45
CA ALA A 159 -25.05 -4.65 -5.28
C ALA A 159 -25.97 -3.48 -5.68
N ALA A 160 -27.13 -3.77 -6.27
CA ALA A 160 -28.15 -2.76 -6.60
C ALA A 160 -28.62 -1.93 -5.38
N GLY A 161 -28.58 -2.51 -4.18
CA GLY A 161 -28.85 -1.83 -2.90
C GLY A 161 -27.60 -1.61 -2.04
N GLY A 162 -26.42 -1.75 -2.64
CA GLY A 162 -25.13 -1.63 -1.98
C GLY A 162 -24.68 -0.16 -1.82
N PRO A 163 -23.41 0.04 -1.45
CA PRO A 163 -22.86 1.37 -1.14
C PRO A 163 -22.87 2.32 -2.34
N LEU A 164 -22.78 1.77 -3.56
CA LEU A 164 -22.80 2.52 -4.81
C LEU A 164 -24.20 2.63 -5.44
N SER A 165 -25.27 2.22 -4.74
CA SER A 165 -26.64 2.19 -5.29
C SER A 165 -27.19 3.55 -5.75
N ALA A 166 -26.65 4.65 -5.24
CA ALA A 166 -27.01 6.02 -5.64
C ALA A 166 -26.05 6.65 -6.66
N CYS A 167 -25.07 5.88 -7.16
CA CYS A 167 -24.06 6.34 -8.12
C CYS A 167 -24.42 5.93 -9.56
N MET A 168 -23.43 5.85 -10.44
CA MET A 168 -23.61 5.58 -11.86
C MET A 168 -24.21 4.18 -12.08
N THR A 169 -25.34 4.16 -12.79
CA THR A 169 -26.08 2.94 -13.18
C THR A 169 -26.22 2.79 -14.70
N ASP A 170 -25.68 3.76 -15.43
CA ASP A 170 -25.65 3.85 -16.89
C ASP A 170 -24.32 4.56 -17.27
N PRO A 171 -23.44 3.94 -18.08
CA PRO A 171 -22.15 4.53 -18.46
C PRO A 171 -22.25 5.91 -19.11
N ASP A 172 -23.36 6.20 -19.80
CA ASP A 172 -23.57 7.47 -20.49
C ASP A 172 -24.08 8.58 -19.56
N ARG A 173 -24.37 8.24 -18.29
CA ARG A 173 -24.96 9.14 -17.29
C ARG A 173 -24.18 9.03 -15.97
N PRO A 174 -23.04 9.72 -15.86
CA PRO A 174 -22.25 9.72 -14.63
C PRO A 174 -23.08 10.29 -13.48
N ALA A 175 -23.00 9.63 -12.32
CA ALA A 175 -23.66 10.05 -11.10
C ALA A 175 -22.78 9.67 -9.90
N HIS A 176 -22.66 10.61 -8.96
CA HIS A 176 -21.99 10.41 -7.69
C HIS A 176 -22.89 10.97 -6.58
N ARG A 177 -23.16 10.15 -5.56
CA ARG A 177 -23.93 10.55 -4.39
C ARG A 177 -23.62 9.67 -3.20
N LEU A 178 -23.15 10.29 -2.13
CA LEU A 178 -23.03 9.65 -0.82
C LEU A 178 -24.42 9.51 -0.17
N LEU A 179 -24.75 8.28 0.25
CA LEU A 179 -25.93 8.00 1.05
C LEU A 179 -25.62 8.23 2.53
N PRO A 180 -26.47 8.92 3.30
CA PRO A 180 -26.24 9.09 4.73
C PRO A 180 -26.34 7.73 5.44
N GLY A 181 -25.37 7.47 6.31
CA GLY A 181 -25.40 6.30 7.19
C GLY A 181 -26.58 6.33 8.16
N PRO A 182 -26.93 5.18 8.76
CA PRO A 182 -27.91 5.14 9.84
C PRO A 182 -27.45 6.02 11.02
N PRO A 183 -28.38 6.57 11.81
CA PRO A 183 -28.02 7.32 13.00
C PRO A 183 -27.24 6.44 13.98
N SER A 184 -26.33 7.06 14.75
CA SER A 184 -25.62 6.38 15.81
C SER A 184 -26.59 5.82 16.87
N SER A 185 -26.14 4.79 17.58
CA SER A 185 -26.94 4.18 18.64
C SER A 185 -27.25 5.19 19.74
N GLN A 186 -28.43 5.08 20.36
CA GLN A 186 -28.85 5.93 21.47
C GLN A 186 -27.85 5.95 22.64
N ARG A 187 -27.04 4.89 22.79
CA ARG A 187 -25.98 4.80 23.81
C ARG A 187 -24.86 5.81 23.55
N THR A 188 -24.41 5.91 22.30
CA THR A 188 -23.36 6.84 21.88
C THR A 188 -23.80 8.29 22.06
N THR A 189 -25.05 8.61 21.70
CA THR A 189 -25.60 9.97 21.84
C THR A 189 -25.83 10.40 23.30
N ALA A 190 -25.92 9.45 24.24
CA ALA A 190 -26.10 9.76 25.66
C ALA A 190 -24.78 10.23 26.31
N ASP A 191 -23.65 9.75 25.81
CA ASP A 191 -22.31 10.13 26.28
C ASP A 191 -21.87 11.51 25.75
N GLU A 192 -22.49 12.00 24.65
CA GLU A 192 -22.19 13.30 24.03
C GLU A 192 -23.03 14.48 24.58
N LYS A 193 -23.82 14.29 25.66
CA LYS A 193 -24.64 15.38 26.20
C LYS A 193 -23.73 16.50 26.74
N PRO A 194 -23.84 17.74 26.23
CA PRO A 194 -22.94 18.82 26.63
C PRO A 194 -23.09 19.13 28.12
N GLU A 195 -21.96 19.26 28.83
CA GLU A 195 -21.91 19.90 30.14
C GLU A 195 -22.62 21.26 30.04
N ALA A 196 -23.59 21.49 30.92
CA ALA A 196 -24.28 22.76 31.00
C ALA A 196 -23.25 23.88 31.29
N PRO A 197 -23.39 25.08 30.69
CA PRO A 197 -22.52 26.19 31.03
C PRO A 197 -22.69 26.53 32.51
N ASP A 198 -21.56 26.71 33.20
CA ASP A 198 -21.47 27.12 34.60
C ASP A 198 -22.07 28.54 34.76
N GLU A 199 -23.36 28.64 35.11
CA GLU A 199 -23.99 29.88 35.56
C GLU A 199 -23.48 30.23 36.97
N ASN A 200 -22.22 30.66 37.07
CA ASN A 200 -21.70 31.30 38.27
C ASN A 200 -20.76 32.45 37.88
N GLY A 201 -21.36 33.55 37.41
CA GLY A 201 -20.67 34.80 37.14
C GLY A 201 -21.55 36.01 37.46
N GLU A 202 -21.23 36.68 38.57
CA GLU A 202 -21.56 38.08 38.89
C GLU A 202 -23.02 38.49 39.12
N LEU A 203 -23.47 38.34 40.37
CA LEU A 203 -24.25 39.40 41.02
C LEU A 203 -23.27 40.39 41.66
N GLY A 204 -22.76 41.29 40.81
CA GLY A 204 -21.99 42.47 41.21
C GLY A 204 -22.94 43.64 41.47
N GLU A 205 -22.96 44.05 42.73
CA GLU A 205 -23.58 45.25 43.29
C GLU A 205 -23.13 46.56 42.61
N ALA A 206 -24.05 47.48 42.29
CA ALA A 206 -23.77 48.93 42.26
C ALA A 206 -25.05 49.80 42.21
N ASP A 207 -25.20 50.54 43.30
CA ASP A 207 -25.88 51.81 43.56
C ASP A 207 -26.02 52.81 42.38
N GLY A 208 -27.12 53.59 42.35
CA GLY A 208 -27.36 54.71 41.44
C GLY A 208 -28.80 55.19 41.38
#